data_AF-K9TRG3-F1
#
_entry.id   AF-K9TRG3-F1
#
_cell.length_a   1.000
_cell.length_b   1.000
_cell.length_c   1.000
_cell.angle_alpha   90.00
_cell.angle_beta   90.00
_cell.angle_gamma   90.00
#
_symmetry.space_group_name_H-M   'P 1'
#
loop_
_entity.id
_entity.type
_entity.pdbx_description
1 polymer ?
#
loop_
_entity_poly.entity_id
_entity_poly.type
_entity_poly.pdbx_seq_one_letter_code
_entity_poly.pdbx_strand_id
1 'polypeptide(L)' 'MSKRVHVTLPDAVYDALERWADSQGRPVANLAAFIIETAVQGANNDGKIPPPPSSPAKN' A
#
# COMPACT_ATOMS: atom_id res chain seq x y z
N MET A 1 -8.43 -11.28 -4.80
CA MET A 1 -7.92 -11.89 -3.55
C MET A 1 -7.11 -10.85 -2.81
N SER A 2 -7.43 -10.54 -1.54
CA SER A 2 -6.63 -9.64 -0.71
C SER A 2 -5.55 -10.41 0.06
N LYS A 3 -4.38 -9.78 0.25
CA LYS A 3 -3.29 -10.30 1.08
C LYS A 3 -3.09 -9.34 2.25
N ARG A 4 -2.78 -9.86 3.44
CA ARG A 4 -2.53 -9.07 4.65
C ARG A 4 -1.02 -8.92 4.85
N VAL A 5 -0.61 -7.71 5.18
CA VAL A 5 0.75 -7.38 5.62
C VAL A 5 0.67 -6.67 6.97
N HIS A 6 1.71 -6.81 7.79
CA HIS A 6 1.86 -6.07 9.04
C HIS A 6 3.00 -5.07 8.86
N VAL A 7 2.76 -3.81 9.26
CA VAL A 7 3.73 -2.71 9.14
C VAL A 7 3.87 -2.02 10.48
N THR A 8 5.11 -1.75 10.86
CA THR A 8 5.44 -0.94 12.03
C THR A 8 5.72 0.48 11.57
N LEU A 9 5.04 1.45 12.19
CA LEU A 9 5.16 2.86 11.85
C LEU A 9 5.69 3.63 13.07
N PRO A 10 6.50 4.68 12.87
CA PRO A 10 6.78 5.64 13.94
C PRO A 10 5.48 6.30 14.43
N ASP A 11 5.39 6.58 15.72
CA ASP A 11 4.19 7.16 16.36
C ASP A 11 3.68 8.40 15.62
N ALA A 12 4.57 9.36 15.33
CA ALA A 12 4.21 10.58 14.62
C ALA A 12 3.58 10.34 13.23
N VAL A 13 3.98 9.26 12.55
CA VAL A 13 3.40 8.87 11.25
C VAL A 13 2.02 8.26 11.45
N TYR A 14 1.86 7.41 12.47
CA TYR A 14 0.57 6.83 12.83
C TYR A 14 -0.44 7.90 13.23
N ASP A 15 -0.06 8.86 14.08
CA ASP A 15 -0.94 9.95 14.52
C ASP A 15 -1.41 10.85 13.36
N ALA A 16 -0.56 11.06 12.36
CA ALA A 16 -0.94 11.78 11.15
C ALA A 16 -1.91 10.96 10.29
N LEU A 17 -1.65 9.66 10.17
CA LEU A 17 -2.50 8.74 9.42
C LEU A 17 -3.88 8.56 10.06
N GLU A 18 -3.95 8.46 11.39
CA GLU A 18 -5.18 8.33 12.16
C GLU A 18 -6.07 9.56 11.98
N ARG A 19 -5.52 10.76 12.20
CA ARG A 19 -6.25 12.02 11.97
C ARG A 19 -6.78 12.16 10.54
N TRP A 20 -6.04 11.66 9.56
CA TRP A 20 -6.49 11.66 8.16
C TRP A 20 -7.60 10.63 7.92
N ALA A 21 -7.51 9.44 8.51
CA ALA A 21 -8.55 8.44 8.39
C ALA A 21 -9.87 8.91 9.03
N ASP A 22 -9.77 9.53 10.20
CA ASP A 22 -10.91 10.09 10.94
C ASP A 22 -11.59 11.20 10.15
N SER A 23 -10.84 12.10 9.51
CA SER A 23 -11.42 13.17 8.69
C SER A 23 -12.20 12.66 7.47
N GLN A 24 -11.93 11.42 7.03
CA GLN A 24 -12.66 10.73 5.97
C GLN A 24 -13.74 9.77 6.48
N GLY A 25 -13.89 9.62 7.81
CA GLY A 25 -14.86 8.70 8.42
C GLY A 25 -14.59 7.23 8.09
N ARG A 26 -13.31 6.82 8.01
CA ARG A 26 -12.94 5.46 7.62
C ARG A 26 -11.87 4.84 8.53
N PRO A 27 -11.76 3.51 8.60
CA PRO A 27 -10.72 2.86 9.38
C PRO A 27 -9.30 3.17 8.88
N VAL A 28 -8.37 3.36 9.81
CA VAL A 28 -6.93 3.59 9.55
C VAL A 28 -6.34 2.55 8.59
N ALA A 29 -6.65 1.27 8.81
CA ALA A 29 -6.16 0.17 7.98
C ALA A 29 -6.60 0.29 6.51
N ASN A 30 -7.82 0.78 6.27
CA ASN A 30 -8.31 0.98 4.91
C ASN A 30 -7.56 2.14 4.24
N LEU A 31 -7.29 3.23 4.98
CA LEU A 31 -6.51 4.34 4.47
C LEU A 31 -5.06 3.94 4.16
N ALA A 32 -4.43 3.20 5.06
CA ALA A 32 -3.10 2.63 4.82
C ALA A 32 -3.07 1.79 3.54
N ALA A 33 -4.05 0.90 3.36
CA ALA A 33 -4.14 0.05 2.17
C ALA A 33 -4.25 0.87 0.88
N PHE A 34 -5.09 1.90 0.87
CA PHE A 34 -5.26 2.80 -0.29
C PHE A 34 -3.99 3.59 -0.61
N ILE A 35 -3.31 4.11 0.40
CA ILE A 35 -2.05 4.85 0.22
C ILE A 35 -0.98 3.93 -0.36
N ILE A 36 -0.84 2.71 0.18
CA ILE A 36 0.11 1.71 -0.32
C ILE A 36 -0.20 1.35 -1.78
N GLU A 37 -1.47 1.09 -2.11
CA GLU A 37 -1.90 0.80 -3.48
C GLU A 37 -1.54 1.93 -4.45
N THR A 38 -1.87 3.18 -4.08
CA THR A 38 -1.58 4.36 -4.89
C THR A 38 -0.08 4.54 -5.11
N ALA A 39 0.72 4.36 -4.06
CA ALA A 39 2.18 4.47 -4.13
C ALA A 39 2.80 3.36 -5.02
N VAL A 40 2.31 2.12 -4.89
CA VAL A 40 2.75 0.98 -5.71
C VAL A 40 2.38 1.22 -7.18
N GLN A 41 1.18 1.70 -7.47
CA GLN A 41 0.76 2.03 -8.83
C GLN A 41 1.63 3.12 -9.44
N GLY A 42 1.93 4.18 -8.69
CA GLY A 42 2.85 5.23 -9.12
C GLY A 42 4.25 4.68 -9.42
N ALA A 43 4.80 3.87 -8.52
CA ALA A 43 6.10 3.23 -8.71
C ALA A 43 6.13 2.28 -9.93
N ASN A 44 5.03 1.58 -10.21
CA ASN A 44 4.90 0.74 -11.40
C ASN A 44 4.88 1.59 -12.69
N ASN A 45 4.12 2.69 -12.70
CA ASN A 45 4.06 3.61 -13.84
C ASN A 45 5.42 4.29 -14.10
N ASP A 46 6.19 4.57 -13.03
CA ASP A 46 7.54 5.14 -13.12
C ASP A 46 8.62 4.10 -13.49
N GLY A 47 8.26 2.82 -13.67
CA GLY A 47 9.21 1.75 -13.98
C GLY A 47 10.15 1.37 -12.82
N LYS A 48 9.81 1.73 -11.57
CA LYS A 48 10.62 1.43 -10.37
C LYS A 48 10.43 0.01 -9.87
N ILE A 49 9.29 -0.61 -10.17
CA ILE A 49 9.00 -1.99 -9.78
C ILE A 49 9.41 -2.90 -10.94
N PRO A 50 10.27 -3.90 -10.72
CA PRO A 50 10.63 -4.84 -11.77
C PRO A 50 9.39 -5.61 -12.26
N PRO A 51 9.33 -5.99 -13.55
CA PRO A 51 8.22 -6.78 -14.04
C PRO A 51 8.10 -8.08 -13.25
N PRO A 52 6.88 -8.65 -13.12
CA PRO A 52 6.70 -9.92 -12.45
C PRO A 52 7.65 -10.94 -13.09
N PRO A 53 8.30 -11.82 -12.30
CA PRO A 53 9.15 -12.86 -12.86
C PRO A 53 8.32 -13.61 -13.91
N SER A 54 8.80 -13.62 -15.15
CA SER A 54 8.18 -14.36 -16.23
C SER A 54 7.98 -15.79 -15.75
N SER A 55 6.73 -16.17 -15.48
CA SER A 55 6.41 -17.56 -15.18
C SER A 55 6.96 -18.37 -16.35
N PRO A 56 7.87 -19.33 -16.14
CA PRO A 56 8.41 -20.10 -17.26
C PRO A 56 7.23 -20.74 -17.99
N ALA A 57 7.22 -20.56 -19.31
CA ALA A 57 6.25 -21.17 -20.20
C ALA A 57 6.13 -22.65 -19.82
N LYS A 58 4.91 -23.05 -19.44
CA LYS A 58 4.58 -24.43 -19.17
C LYS A 58 4.67 -25.16 -20.52
N ASN A 59 5.81 -25.79 -20.80
CA ASN A 59 5.97 -26.76 -21.88
C ASN A 59 5.12 -28.00 -21.60
#